data_AF-A0A7C6RIF2-F1
#
_entry.id   AF-A0A7C6RIF2-F1
#
_cell.length_a   1.000
_cell.length_b   1.000
_cell.length_c   1.000
_cell.angle_alpha   90.00
_cell.angle_beta   90.00
_cell.angle_gamma   90.00
#
_symmetry.space_group_name_H-M   'P 1'
#
loop_
_entity.id
_entity.type
_entity.pdbx_description
1 polymer ?
#
loop_
_entity_poly.entity_id
_entity_poly.type
_entity_poly.pdbx_seq_one_letter_code
_entity_poly.pdbx_strand_id
1 'polypeptide(L)'
;PPLERERDHRDVLQGMPPMASPAGSYLPAGAGWYPRPAALFSYRVNLSVTGGQRALVAGRLEEESLPATERDPYRARFAFDQPTDGIDLMAGPWVVRERRATQADGRPLRLRTYFPAALDQVAGLAEDYLTDSQAYIERYSALIGAYPFTEFSVVASPLPTGFGMPTLTYIGEQVLRLPFIRASSLGHEVLHNWWGNGVMVDYARGNWSEGLTTFMADYAYKEEESPALAREMRLGWLRDFAALPAGSHQALADFRSRTHGAAAAVGYGKAAMVFVMLRDVIGEEAFARGIRLFWERERFRAAGWPELQRAFEEASGRVLESFFSQWLNVPGGPVLEIARAWLVTGADEPPAQGAWAPEAQRDDAARAGHRLRVELAQVEPAYRLRVPIQLSDGARDDVRWVDIDRDRTVVELAVDFAPTEVRLDPELRVWRLPDAAQLPPILRQWIVAPAPRLVIADGLTGDESTMTPELAEAAKALADRLFERAPQRLGAPALIRGDAPVLLVGTRGAVARALEQAGWAGEPGIPVPGGDVRVWTARRAGAPPLAVVAAEDVAALQAVVRALPHYGSQSWLVFERGKILARGVWDAPGAAVKVVR
;
A
#
# COMPACT_ATOMS: atom_id res chain seq x y z
N PRO A 1 28.92 -17.07 -7.70
CA PRO A 1 27.81 -18.06 -7.73
C PRO A 1 26.99 -17.91 -9.02
N PRO A 2 26.39 -18.99 -9.54
CA PRO A 2 25.38 -18.90 -10.59
C PRO A 2 24.20 -18.02 -10.13
N LEU A 3 23.51 -17.35 -11.06
CA LEU A 3 22.25 -16.64 -10.76
C LEU A 3 21.19 -17.67 -10.36
N GLU A 4 20.81 -17.71 -9.08
CA GLU A 4 19.71 -18.56 -8.60
C GLU A 4 18.36 -17.91 -8.94
N ARG A 5 17.69 -18.42 -9.98
CA ARG A 5 16.43 -17.86 -10.51
C ARG A 5 15.17 -18.21 -9.70
N GLU A 6 15.26 -19.15 -8.76
CA GLU A 6 14.12 -19.66 -7.99
C GLU A 6 14.01 -19.06 -6.57
N ARG A 7 14.86 -18.09 -6.22
CA ARG A 7 14.79 -17.44 -4.90
C ARG A 7 13.52 -16.61 -4.74
N ASP A 8 12.88 -16.72 -3.58
CA ASP A 8 11.78 -15.84 -3.22
C ASP A 8 12.30 -14.43 -2.92
N HIS A 9 11.47 -13.39 -3.13
CA HIS A 9 11.79 -12.00 -2.80
C HIS A 9 12.23 -11.81 -1.33
N ARG A 10 11.87 -12.75 -0.46
CA ARG A 10 12.22 -12.80 0.97
C ARG A 10 13.67 -13.24 1.21
N ASP A 11 14.25 -14.03 0.30
CA ASP A 11 15.61 -14.56 0.42
C ASP A 11 16.69 -13.61 -0.16
N VAL A 12 16.25 -12.58 -0.89
CA VAL A 12 17.10 -11.55 -1.53
C VAL A 12 17.66 -10.56 -0.51
N LEU A 13 17.15 -10.57 0.73
CA LEU A 13 17.47 -9.61 1.79
C LEU A 13 18.73 -9.93 2.59
N GLN A 14 19.37 -11.07 2.34
CA GLN A 14 20.74 -11.35 2.80
C GLN A 14 21.74 -10.78 1.80
N GLY A 15 22.87 -10.24 2.29
CA GLY A 15 23.90 -9.61 1.46
C GLY A 15 24.21 -10.43 0.21
N MET A 16 23.83 -9.90 -0.95
CA MET A 16 23.94 -10.64 -2.21
C MET A 16 25.42 -10.79 -2.56
N PRO A 17 25.92 -12.02 -2.79
CA PRO A 17 27.27 -12.20 -3.27
C PRO A 17 27.42 -11.59 -4.68
N PRO A 18 28.63 -11.26 -5.12
CA PRO A 18 28.85 -10.85 -6.49
C PRO A 18 28.49 -12.03 -7.43
N MET A 19 27.70 -11.75 -8.46
CA MET A 19 27.23 -12.75 -9.42
C MET A 19 27.56 -12.32 -10.84
N ALA A 20 27.99 -13.28 -11.65
CA ALA A 20 28.25 -13.07 -13.06
C ALA A 20 27.85 -14.32 -13.85
N SER A 21 27.14 -14.12 -14.96
CA SER A 21 26.74 -15.16 -15.90
C SER A 21 26.49 -14.56 -17.28
N PRO A 22 26.43 -15.37 -18.35
CA PRO A 22 26.02 -14.89 -19.68
C PRO A 22 24.61 -14.26 -19.70
N ALA A 23 23.72 -14.67 -18.80
CA ALA A 23 22.38 -14.13 -18.69
C ALA A 23 22.32 -12.78 -17.95
N GLY A 24 23.40 -12.40 -17.28
CA GLY A 24 23.48 -11.16 -16.51
C GLY A 24 24.46 -11.26 -15.35
N SER A 25 24.90 -10.11 -14.87
CA SER A 25 25.82 -9.94 -13.75
C SER A 25 25.33 -8.82 -12.84
N TYR A 26 25.52 -9.00 -11.54
CA TYR A 26 25.25 -8.00 -10.52
C TYR A 26 26.37 -8.04 -9.49
N LEU A 27 27.08 -6.93 -9.36
CA LEU A 27 28.15 -6.73 -8.39
C LEU A 27 27.68 -5.63 -7.42
N PRO A 28 27.05 -5.99 -6.31
CA PRO A 28 26.52 -5.01 -5.37
C PRO A 28 27.64 -4.28 -4.63
N ALA A 29 27.37 -3.06 -4.17
CA ALA A 29 28.33 -2.23 -3.46
C ALA A 29 28.98 -2.92 -2.24
N GLY A 30 28.22 -3.77 -1.54
CA GLY A 30 28.66 -4.52 -0.38
C GLY A 30 29.44 -5.81 -0.67
N ALA A 31 29.59 -6.21 -1.93
CA ALA A 31 30.22 -7.49 -2.29
C ALA A 31 31.76 -7.49 -2.26
N GLY A 32 32.41 -6.36 -1.96
CA GLY A 32 33.86 -6.26 -1.87
C GLY A 32 34.60 -6.39 -3.21
N TRP A 33 33.93 -6.09 -4.33
CA TRP A 33 34.53 -6.15 -5.67
C TRP A 33 35.40 -4.91 -6.01
N TYR A 34 35.39 -3.89 -5.16
CA TYR A 34 36.27 -2.72 -5.18
C TYR A 34 36.64 -2.32 -3.74
N PRO A 35 37.76 -1.61 -3.53
CA PRO A 35 38.09 -1.05 -2.22
C PRO A 35 37.03 -0.02 -1.79
N ARG A 36 36.28 -0.30 -0.72
CA ARG A 36 35.22 0.59 -0.25
C ARG A 36 35.80 1.74 0.60
N PRO A 37 35.63 3.01 0.20
CA PRO A 37 36.04 4.15 1.03
C PRO A 37 35.23 4.22 2.34
N ALA A 38 35.84 4.76 3.39
CA ALA A 38 35.16 4.95 4.69
C ALA A 38 34.20 6.15 4.70
N ALA A 39 34.51 7.19 3.92
CA ALA A 39 33.67 8.36 3.73
C ALA A 39 32.82 8.22 2.46
N LEU A 40 31.75 9.03 2.35
CA LEU A 40 31.05 9.20 1.08
C LEU A 40 32.01 9.72 0.01
N PHE A 41 31.83 9.28 -1.22
CA PHE A 41 32.74 9.57 -2.33
C PHE A 41 31.98 9.81 -3.63
N SER A 42 32.66 10.47 -4.59
CA SER A 42 32.25 10.51 -5.98
C SER A 42 33.14 9.56 -6.78
N TYR A 43 32.69 9.14 -7.97
CA TYR A 43 33.45 8.18 -8.77
C TYR A 43 33.34 8.41 -10.27
N ARG A 44 34.32 7.85 -10.98
CA ARG A 44 34.27 7.66 -12.43
C ARG A 44 34.70 6.23 -12.74
N VAL A 45 33.82 5.46 -13.37
CA VAL A 45 34.02 4.04 -13.65
C VAL A 45 34.12 3.84 -15.16
N ASN A 46 35.20 3.21 -15.61
CA ASN A 46 35.37 2.74 -16.98
C ASN A 46 35.01 1.25 -17.03
N LEU A 47 34.02 0.90 -17.84
CA LEU A 47 33.52 -0.46 -18.02
C LEU A 47 33.98 -1.01 -19.37
N SER A 48 34.34 -2.30 -19.38
CA SER A 48 34.63 -3.06 -20.59
C SER A 48 34.07 -4.46 -20.43
N VAL A 49 33.08 -4.82 -21.25
CA VAL A 49 32.48 -6.17 -21.27
C VAL A 49 32.47 -6.71 -22.70
N THR A 50 32.10 -7.98 -22.87
CA THR A 50 31.97 -8.60 -24.20
C THR A 50 30.90 -7.89 -25.03
N GLY A 51 31.01 -7.92 -26.36
CA GLY A 51 30.12 -7.15 -27.25
C GLY A 51 28.63 -7.48 -27.13
N GLY A 52 28.31 -8.72 -26.77
CA GLY A 52 26.93 -9.17 -26.50
C GLY A 52 26.34 -8.68 -25.17
N GLN A 53 27.08 -7.91 -24.38
CA GLN A 53 26.63 -7.38 -23.09
C GLN A 53 26.57 -5.85 -23.14
N ARG A 54 25.73 -5.29 -22.27
CA ARG A 54 25.77 -3.89 -21.85
C ARG A 54 26.04 -3.88 -20.37
N ALA A 55 26.65 -2.80 -19.89
CA ALA A 55 26.96 -2.65 -18.47
C ALA A 55 26.74 -1.19 -18.05
N LEU A 56 26.31 -1.01 -16.82
CA LEU A 56 26.11 0.31 -16.23
C LEU A 56 26.37 0.28 -14.71
N VAL A 57 26.65 1.47 -14.20
CA VAL A 57 26.60 1.85 -12.79
C VAL A 57 25.74 3.11 -12.70
N ALA A 58 25.34 3.52 -11.49
CA ALA A 58 24.67 4.80 -11.31
C ALA A 58 25.53 5.98 -11.84
N GLY A 59 24.89 6.99 -12.42
CA GLY A 59 25.51 8.25 -12.81
C GLY A 59 25.48 8.56 -14.31
N ARG A 60 26.14 9.66 -14.65
CA ARG A 60 26.16 10.24 -15.98
C ARG A 60 27.01 9.45 -16.94
N LEU A 61 26.40 8.98 -18.02
CA LEU A 61 27.10 8.36 -19.13
C LEU A 61 27.86 9.42 -19.93
N GLU A 62 29.18 9.40 -19.83
CA GLU A 62 30.06 10.37 -20.48
C GLU A 62 30.53 9.91 -21.85
N GLU A 63 30.90 8.64 -21.95
CA GLU A 63 31.37 8.03 -23.19
C GLU A 63 30.79 6.63 -23.33
N GLU A 64 30.42 6.27 -24.56
CA GLU A 64 29.94 4.94 -24.92
C GLU A 64 30.51 4.55 -26.28
N SER A 65 31.11 3.37 -26.34
CA SER A 65 31.58 2.74 -27.57
C SER A 65 30.82 1.43 -27.75
N LEU A 66 29.93 1.41 -28.75
CA LEU A 66 29.23 0.21 -29.14
C LEU A 66 30.17 -0.72 -29.91
N PRO A 67 30.04 -2.05 -29.74
CA PRO A 67 30.83 -3.02 -30.47
C PRO A 67 30.42 -3.04 -31.95
N ALA A 68 31.41 -3.04 -32.87
CA ALA A 68 31.15 -3.15 -34.31
C ALA A 68 30.80 -4.59 -34.71
N THR A 69 31.38 -5.57 -34.03
CA THR A 69 31.09 -7.00 -34.16
C THR A 69 30.94 -7.64 -32.77
N GLU A 70 30.38 -8.85 -32.67
CA GLU A 70 30.26 -9.56 -31.38
C GLU A 70 31.62 -9.84 -30.69
N ARG A 71 32.72 -9.80 -31.44
CA ARG A 71 34.09 -9.98 -30.93
C ARG A 71 34.66 -8.70 -30.33
N ASP A 72 34.13 -7.54 -30.70
CA ASP A 72 34.57 -6.25 -30.17
C ASP A 72 33.96 -6.03 -28.78
N PRO A 73 34.69 -5.39 -27.85
CA PRO A 73 34.16 -5.11 -26.53
C PRO A 73 33.17 -3.94 -26.56
N TYR A 74 32.12 -4.02 -25.75
CA TYR A 74 31.37 -2.83 -25.36
C TYR A 74 32.16 -2.07 -24.29
N ARG A 75 32.26 -0.75 -24.44
CA ARG A 75 32.90 0.12 -23.45
C ARG A 75 32.00 1.29 -23.09
N ALA A 76 31.98 1.64 -21.81
CA ALA A 76 31.26 2.82 -21.35
C ALA A 76 32.00 3.46 -20.17
N ARG A 77 31.85 4.78 -20.03
CA ARG A 77 32.35 5.53 -18.88
C ARG A 77 31.21 6.27 -18.20
N PHE A 78 31.06 6.02 -16.91
CA PHE A 78 30.08 6.68 -16.06
C PHE A 78 30.77 7.57 -15.03
N ALA A 79 30.20 8.74 -14.74
CA ALA A 79 30.61 9.62 -13.67
C ALA A 79 29.45 9.88 -12.71
N PHE A 80 29.68 9.68 -11.42
CA PHE A 80 28.74 10.04 -10.36
C PHE A 80 29.39 11.11 -9.50
N ASP A 81 29.01 12.37 -9.75
CA ASP A 81 29.64 13.53 -9.14
C ASP A 81 29.14 13.80 -7.70
N GLN A 82 28.01 13.20 -7.31
CA GLN A 82 27.40 13.38 -5.99
C GLN A 82 28.01 12.41 -4.96
N PRO A 83 27.95 12.74 -3.65
CA PRO A 83 28.34 11.82 -2.59
C PRO A 83 27.49 10.53 -2.62
N THR A 84 28.15 9.38 -2.64
CA THR A 84 27.55 8.04 -2.52
C THR A 84 28.32 7.18 -1.50
N ASP A 85 27.69 6.14 -0.99
CA ASP A 85 28.31 5.15 -0.09
C ASP A 85 28.73 3.85 -0.80
N GLY A 86 28.49 3.75 -2.11
CA GLY A 86 28.73 2.53 -2.86
C GLY A 86 28.62 2.64 -4.39
N ILE A 87 29.16 1.61 -5.06
CA ILE A 87 29.02 1.38 -6.50
C ILE A 87 28.35 0.02 -6.72
N ASP A 88 27.15 0.04 -7.28
CA ASP A 88 26.46 -1.14 -7.78
C ASP A 88 26.64 -1.23 -9.30
N LEU A 89 27.14 -2.37 -9.79
CA LEU A 89 27.38 -2.61 -11.21
C LEU A 89 26.46 -3.71 -11.69
N MET A 90 25.75 -3.43 -12.79
CA MET A 90 24.94 -4.41 -13.50
C MET A 90 25.45 -4.59 -14.92
N ALA A 91 25.37 -5.81 -15.42
CA ALA A 91 25.59 -6.10 -16.83
C ALA A 91 24.60 -7.16 -17.32
N GLY A 92 24.21 -7.10 -18.59
CA GLY A 92 23.29 -8.05 -19.17
C GLY A 92 23.22 -7.98 -20.70
N PRO A 93 22.65 -9.00 -21.35
CA PRO A 93 22.44 -9.03 -22.80
C PRO A 93 21.22 -8.17 -23.19
N TRP A 94 21.32 -6.88 -22.90
CA TRP A 94 20.23 -5.93 -23.07
C TRP A 94 20.26 -5.23 -24.43
N VAL A 95 19.07 -5.06 -24.99
CA VAL A 95 18.77 -4.04 -25.99
C VAL A 95 18.52 -2.74 -25.24
N VAL A 96 19.17 -1.66 -25.69
CA VAL A 96 19.07 -0.34 -25.07
C VAL A 96 18.22 0.57 -25.94
N ARG A 97 17.14 1.12 -25.38
CA ARG A 97 16.39 2.24 -25.99
C ARG A 97 16.74 3.52 -25.24
N GLU A 98 16.82 4.62 -25.96
CA GLU A 98 17.17 5.93 -25.39
C GLU A 98 16.17 7.00 -25.83
N ARG A 99 15.79 7.87 -24.89
CA ARG A 99 15.12 9.13 -25.15
C ARG A 99 15.93 10.26 -24.54
N ARG A 100 16.06 11.37 -25.28
CA ARG A 100 16.61 12.62 -24.76
C ARG A 100 15.47 13.62 -24.58
N ALA A 101 15.43 14.23 -23.42
CA ALA A 101 14.46 15.25 -23.03
C ALA A 101 15.19 16.42 -22.36
N THR A 102 14.43 17.42 -21.94
CA THR A 102 14.92 18.60 -21.22
C THR A 102 14.10 18.73 -19.95
N GLN A 103 14.77 18.94 -18.83
CA GLN A 103 14.13 19.19 -17.55
C GLN A 103 13.50 20.59 -17.54
N ALA A 104 12.59 20.84 -16.60
CA ALA A 104 11.90 22.13 -16.49
C ALA A 104 12.85 23.33 -16.28
N ASP A 105 14.06 23.09 -15.74
CA ASP A 105 15.09 24.10 -15.52
C ASP A 105 16.09 24.24 -16.69
N GLY A 106 15.84 23.55 -17.81
CA GLY A 106 16.68 23.58 -19.01
C GLY A 106 17.84 22.59 -19.03
N ARG A 107 18.10 21.85 -17.95
CA ARG A 107 19.15 20.80 -17.96
C ARG A 107 18.76 19.63 -18.86
N PRO A 108 19.73 18.94 -19.47
CA PRO A 108 19.43 17.74 -20.26
C PRO A 108 18.92 16.61 -19.36
N LEU A 109 18.06 15.76 -19.93
CA LEU A 109 17.61 14.51 -19.33
C LEU A 109 17.79 13.37 -20.34
N ARG A 110 18.56 12.35 -19.98
CA ARG A 110 18.72 11.13 -20.78
C ARG A 110 17.99 9.96 -20.10
N LEU A 111 17.01 9.40 -20.77
CA LEU A 111 16.24 8.26 -20.30
C LEU A 111 16.63 7.01 -21.08
N ARG A 112 16.82 5.89 -20.40
CA ARG A 112 17.13 4.61 -21.05
C ARG A 112 16.34 3.44 -20.49
N THR A 113 16.09 2.45 -21.34
CA THR A 113 15.70 1.11 -20.89
C THR A 113 16.82 0.13 -21.25
N TYR A 114 17.04 -0.85 -20.37
CA TYR A 114 17.99 -1.94 -20.57
C TYR A 114 17.24 -3.27 -20.46
N PHE A 115 16.66 -3.71 -21.57
CA PHE A 115 15.72 -4.84 -21.61
C PHE A 115 16.29 -6.02 -22.39
N PRO A 116 16.11 -7.28 -21.94
CA PRO A 116 16.39 -8.44 -22.76
C PRO A 116 15.60 -8.39 -24.06
N ALA A 117 16.12 -8.99 -25.13
CA ALA A 117 15.49 -8.95 -26.45
C ALA A 117 14.00 -9.36 -26.42
N ALA A 118 13.63 -10.38 -25.63
CA ALA A 118 12.24 -10.82 -25.51
C ALA A 118 11.32 -9.80 -24.83
N LEU A 119 11.85 -8.93 -23.97
CA LEU A 119 11.10 -7.86 -23.31
C LEU A 119 11.01 -6.62 -24.21
N ASP A 120 12.10 -6.26 -24.89
CA ASP A 120 12.14 -5.15 -25.86
C ASP A 120 11.23 -5.38 -27.08
N GLN A 121 11.00 -6.64 -27.47
CA GLN A 121 10.07 -7.02 -28.53
C GLN A 121 8.59 -6.85 -28.15
N VAL A 122 8.26 -6.63 -26.87
CA VAL A 122 6.87 -6.33 -26.48
C VAL A 122 6.52 -4.95 -27.02
N ALA A 123 5.58 -4.92 -27.97
CA ALA A 123 5.22 -3.70 -28.70
C ALA A 123 4.92 -2.53 -27.74
N GLY A 124 5.61 -1.41 -27.95
CA GLY A 124 5.45 -0.18 -27.18
C GLY A 124 6.09 -0.17 -25.80
N LEU A 125 6.42 -1.33 -25.21
CA LEU A 125 6.77 -1.42 -23.78
C LEU A 125 7.95 -0.52 -23.37
N ALA A 126 9.04 -0.52 -24.14
CA ALA A 126 10.20 0.31 -23.82
C ALA A 126 9.90 1.82 -23.93
N GLU A 127 9.19 2.23 -25.00
CA GLU A 127 8.81 3.64 -25.20
C GLU A 127 7.83 4.13 -24.13
N ASP A 128 6.96 3.25 -23.70
CA ASP A 128 6.02 3.45 -22.62
C ASP A 128 6.75 3.68 -21.28
N TYR A 129 7.74 2.84 -20.92
CA TYR A 129 8.58 3.07 -19.74
C TYR A 129 9.36 4.39 -19.82
N LEU A 130 9.87 4.77 -21.00
CA LEU A 130 10.56 6.05 -21.20
C LEU A 130 9.61 7.23 -21.01
N THR A 131 8.37 7.12 -21.50
CA THR A 131 7.33 8.14 -21.36
C THR A 131 6.91 8.31 -19.91
N ASP A 132 6.61 7.19 -19.23
CA ASP A 132 6.16 7.21 -17.84
C ASP A 132 7.27 7.72 -16.92
N SER A 133 8.54 7.31 -17.15
CA SER A 133 9.69 7.81 -16.38
C SER A 133 9.83 9.33 -16.49
N GLN A 134 9.67 9.88 -17.70
CA GLN A 134 9.70 11.32 -17.91
C GLN A 134 8.57 12.02 -17.13
N ALA A 135 7.33 11.51 -17.25
CA ALA A 135 6.17 12.08 -16.59
C ALA A 135 6.31 12.07 -15.05
N TYR A 136 6.82 10.98 -14.47
CA TYR A 136 7.09 10.92 -13.02
C TYR A 136 8.18 11.90 -12.60
N ILE A 137 9.28 12.03 -13.38
CA ILE A 137 10.34 13.00 -13.08
C ILE A 137 9.79 14.44 -13.10
N GLU A 138 8.96 14.78 -14.10
CA GLU A 138 8.33 16.10 -14.23
C GLU A 138 7.38 16.37 -13.05
N ARG A 139 6.53 15.39 -12.70
CA ARG A 139 5.61 15.46 -11.57
C ARG A 139 6.34 15.77 -10.27
N TYR A 140 7.35 14.97 -9.93
CA TYR A 140 8.07 15.15 -8.67
C TYR A 140 8.96 16.41 -8.66
N SER A 141 9.46 16.82 -9.83
CA SER A 141 10.15 18.10 -9.96
C SER A 141 9.25 19.28 -9.57
N ALA A 142 7.95 19.23 -9.92
CA ALA A 142 6.98 20.25 -9.55
C ALA A 142 6.57 20.21 -8.06
N LEU A 143 6.48 19.01 -7.49
CA LEU A 143 6.08 18.80 -6.09
C LEU A 143 7.20 19.13 -5.09
N ILE A 144 8.44 18.78 -5.41
CA ILE A 144 9.57 18.76 -4.46
C ILE A 144 10.62 19.81 -4.82
N GLY A 145 10.99 19.87 -6.10
CA GLY A 145 12.12 20.67 -6.59
C GLY A 145 12.87 19.91 -7.69
N ALA A 146 13.70 20.63 -8.45
CA ALA A 146 14.33 20.11 -9.67
C ALA A 146 15.02 18.75 -9.48
N TYR A 147 14.84 17.87 -10.46
CA TYR A 147 15.44 16.53 -10.46
C TYR A 147 16.97 16.60 -10.27
N PRO A 148 17.56 15.87 -9.31
CA PRO A 148 18.97 16.05 -8.96
C PRO A 148 19.98 15.58 -10.02
N PHE A 149 19.57 14.75 -10.98
CA PHE A 149 20.48 14.09 -11.93
C PHE A 149 20.22 14.49 -13.39
N THR A 150 21.02 13.96 -14.32
CA THR A 150 20.87 14.19 -15.77
C THR A 150 20.38 12.97 -16.53
N GLU A 151 20.17 11.85 -15.84
CA GLU A 151 19.72 10.59 -16.44
C GLU A 151 18.88 9.77 -15.50
N PHE A 152 18.00 8.95 -16.08
CA PHE A 152 17.30 7.88 -15.39
C PHE A 152 17.18 6.63 -16.27
N SER A 153 17.43 5.44 -15.71
CA SER A 153 17.37 4.18 -16.45
C SER A 153 16.45 3.14 -15.81
N VAL A 154 15.65 2.45 -16.60
CA VAL A 154 14.90 1.25 -16.18
C VAL A 154 15.64 0.01 -16.64
N VAL A 155 16.14 -0.78 -15.69
CA VAL A 155 17.05 -1.90 -15.95
C VAL A 155 16.37 -3.20 -15.57
N ALA A 156 16.31 -4.13 -16.51
CA ALA A 156 15.73 -5.45 -16.27
C ALA A 156 16.73 -6.39 -15.59
N SER A 157 16.33 -6.89 -14.42
CA SER A 157 17.06 -7.86 -13.64
C SER A 157 16.64 -9.29 -13.98
N PRO A 158 17.58 -10.23 -14.15
CA PRO A 158 17.26 -11.66 -14.23
C PRO A 158 16.85 -12.25 -12.87
N LEU A 159 16.93 -11.46 -11.78
CA LEU A 159 16.55 -11.86 -10.42
C LEU A 159 15.22 -11.18 -10.03
N PRO A 160 14.41 -11.81 -9.17
CA PRO A 160 13.16 -11.23 -8.65
C PRO A 160 13.45 -10.13 -7.63
N THR A 161 13.95 -9.00 -8.13
CA THR A 161 14.47 -7.85 -7.39
C THR A 161 13.70 -6.59 -7.77
N GLY A 162 13.71 -5.59 -6.90
CA GLY A 162 13.23 -4.24 -7.16
C GLY A 162 14.09 -3.30 -6.30
N PHE A 163 15.08 -2.68 -6.92
CA PHE A 163 16.01 -1.77 -6.24
C PHE A 163 16.01 -0.40 -6.92
N GLY A 164 15.69 0.63 -6.14
CA GLY A 164 15.84 2.03 -6.53
C GLY A 164 17.23 2.52 -6.18
N MET A 165 17.99 2.93 -7.19
CA MET A 165 19.33 3.48 -7.04
C MET A 165 19.37 4.91 -7.58
N PRO A 166 20.40 5.71 -7.26
CA PRO A 166 20.57 6.99 -7.92
C PRO A 166 20.59 6.77 -9.44
N THR A 167 19.82 7.54 -10.21
CA THR A 167 19.75 7.50 -11.68
C THR A 167 19.20 6.22 -12.32
N LEU A 168 18.77 5.21 -11.56
CA LEU A 168 18.22 3.98 -12.17
C LEU A 168 17.34 3.18 -11.22
N THR A 169 16.50 2.32 -11.78
CA THR A 169 15.82 1.24 -11.05
C THR A 169 16.15 -0.11 -11.68
N TYR A 170 16.39 -1.12 -10.84
CA TYR A 170 16.71 -2.49 -11.25
C TYR A 170 15.60 -3.45 -10.82
N ILE A 171 14.79 -3.88 -11.79
CA ILE A 171 13.51 -4.57 -11.56
C ILE A 171 13.50 -5.91 -12.29
N GLY A 172 13.00 -6.97 -11.64
CA GLY A 172 12.86 -8.29 -12.22
C GLY A 172 12.14 -8.31 -13.58
N GLU A 173 12.74 -8.97 -14.57
CA GLU A 173 12.22 -9.02 -15.96
C GLU A 173 10.79 -9.56 -16.06
N GLN A 174 10.41 -10.45 -15.15
CA GLN A 174 9.12 -11.13 -15.14
C GLN A 174 7.98 -10.17 -14.79
N VAL A 175 8.25 -9.17 -13.95
CA VAL A 175 7.23 -8.22 -13.50
C VAL A 175 7.13 -7.00 -14.42
N LEU A 176 8.19 -6.64 -15.15
CA LEU A 176 8.20 -5.47 -16.04
C LEU A 176 7.09 -5.46 -17.12
N ARG A 177 6.50 -6.62 -17.43
CA ARG A 177 5.36 -6.76 -18.37
C ARG A 177 4.01 -6.46 -17.73
N LEU A 178 3.93 -6.43 -16.39
CA LEU A 178 2.69 -6.28 -15.66
C LEU A 178 2.29 -4.80 -15.63
N PRO A 179 1.07 -4.43 -16.06
CA PRO A 179 0.67 -3.03 -16.21
C PRO A 179 0.83 -2.19 -14.93
N PHE A 180 0.62 -2.79 -13.75
CA PHE A 180 0.73 -2.08 -12.47
C PHE A 180 2.17 -1.62 -12.17
N ILE A 181 3.21 -2.27 -12.72
CA ILE A 181 4.59 -1.83 -12.50
C ILE A 181 4.78 -0.42 -13.05
N ARG A 182 4.25 -0.12 -14.24
CA ARG A 182 4.32 1.22 -14.82
C ARG A 182 3.42 2.23 -14.10
N ALA A 183 2.21 1.80 -13.77
CA ALA A 183 1.18 2.68 -13.20
C ALA A 183 1.42 3.05 -11.73
N SER A 184 2.20 2.26 -10.97
CA SER A 184 2.49 2.58 -9.56
C SER A 184 3.96 2.40 -9.20
N SER A 185 4.53 1.20 -9.40
CA SER A 185 5.88 0.88 -8.90
C SER A 185 6.96 1.76 -9.51
N LEU A 186 6.91 2.03 -10.82
CA LEU A 186 7.88 2.88 -11.49
C LEU A 186 7.90 4.29 -10.88
N GLY A 187 6.73 4.85 -10.59
CA GLY A 187 6.65 6.16 -9.95
C GLY A 187 7.25 6.16 -8.55
N HIS A 188 7.06 5.09 -7.77
CA HIS A 188 7.70 4.90 -6.46
C HIS A 188 9.23 4.85 -6.59
N GLU A 189 9.75 4.05 -7.53
CA GLU A 189 11.17 3.89 -7.79
C GLU A 189 11.83 5.18 -8.32
N VAL A 190 11.15 5.93 -9.19
CA VAL A 190 11.61 7.24 -9.68
C VAL A 190 11.70 8.22 -8.50
N LEU A 191 10.72 8.24 -7.61
CA LEU A 191 10.70 9.16 -6.46
C LEU A 191 11.88 8.94 -5.50
N HIS A 192 12.41 7.72 -5.41
CA HIS A 192 13.61 7.46 -4.61
C HIS A 192 14.83 8.27 -5.05
N ASN A 193 14.84 8.87 -6.24
CA ASN A 193 15.89 9.81 -6.65
C ASN A 193 15.89 11.10 -5.81
N TRP A 194 14.76 11.49 -5.22
CA TRP A 194 14.71 12.55 -4.21
C TRP A 194 14.88 11.98 -2.80
N TRP A 195 14.19 10.88 -2.47
CA TRP A 195 14.16 10.30 -1.12
C TRP A 195 14.91 8.97 -1.02
N GLY A 196 15.98 8.93 -0.24
CA GLY A 196 16.84 7.75 -0.10
C GLY A 196 18.12 7.85 -0.93
N ASN A 197 18.03 8.37 -2.16
CA ASN A 197 19.21 8.62 -3.00
C ASN A 197 19.61 10.11 -3.07
N GLY A 198 18.62 11.00 -3.16
CA GLY A 198 18.83 12.44 -3.20
C GLY A 198 19.15 12.98 -1.81
N VAL A 199 18.21 12.84 -0.87
CA VAL A 199 18.46 12.93 0.57
C VAL A 199 18.67 11.52 1.09
N MET A 200 19.89 11.20 1.52
CA MET A 200 20.24 9.87 2.02
C MET A 200 19.62 9.62 3.39
N VAL A 201 19.36 8.35 3.69
CA VAL A 201 18.82 7.96 5.00
C VAL A 201 19.96 7.81 6.01
N ASP A 202 19.87 8.48 7.16
CA ASP A 202 20.60 8.07 8.35
C ASP A 202 19.92 6.85 8.97
N TYR A 203 20.32 5.67 8.52
CA TYR A 203 19.73 4.41 8.98
C TYR A 203 19.85 4.23 10.49
N ALA A 204 20.85 4.81 11.17
CA ALA A 204 20.93 4.71 12.63
C ALA A 204 19.73 5.38 13.33
N ARG A 205 19.09 6.34 12.66
CA ARG A 205 17.95 7.12 13.14
C ARG A 205 16.61 6.76 12.49
N GLY A 206 16.53 5.67 11.72
CA GLY A 206 15.29 5.19 11.12
C GLY A 206 15.13 5.54 9.64
N ASN A 207 14.57 4.58 8.90
CA ASN A 207 14.29 4.75 7.48
C ASN A 207 12.93 5.44 7.26
N TRP A 208 12.96 6.74 7.03
CA TRP A 208 11.81 7.56 6.71
C TRP A 208 11.45 7.54 5.22
N SER A 209 12.39 7.19 4.33
CA SER A 209 12.21 7.35 2.89
C SER A 209 11.15 6.43 2.32
N GLU A 210 11.08 5.17 2.76
CA GLU A 210 10.05 4.23 2.28
C GLU A 210 8.64 4.75 2.57
N GLY A 211 8.39 5.22 3.79
CA GLY A 211 7.10 5.77 4.18
C GLY A 211 6.73 7.04 3.43
N LEU A 212 7.71 7.94 3.23
CA LEU A 212 7.47 9.18 2.49
C LEU A 212 7.22 8.90 1.00
N THR A 213 7.98 7.97 0.42
CA THR A 213 7.79 7.53 -0.97
C THR A 213 6.43 6.87 -1.15
N THR A 214 6.02 5.96 -0.26
CA THR A 214 4.68 5.36 -0.28
C THR A 214 3.57 6.41 -0.16
N PHE A 215 3.75 7.43 0.68
CA PHE A 215 2.78 8.52 0.80
C PHE A 215 2.68 9.37 -0.49
N MET A 216 3.83 9.81 -1.04
CA MET A 216 3.87 10.75 -2.17
C MET A 216 3.69 10.09 -3.55
N ALA A 217 3.87 8.77 -3.65
CA ALA A 217 3.62 7.99 -4.85
C ALA A 217 2.35 7.15 -4.70
N ASP A 218 2.45 5.99 -4.06
CA ASP A 218 1.40 4.97 -4.05
C ASP A 218 0.05 5.49 -3.53
N TYR A 219 0.08 6.20 -2.40
CA TYR A 219 -1.12 6.77 -1.79
C TYR A 219 -1.64 7.99 -2.53
N ALA A 220 -0.75 8.89 -2.97
CA ALA A 220 -1.13 10.04 -3.77
C ALA A 220 -1.85 9.64 -5.07
N TYR A 221 -1.40 8.59 -5.76
CA TYR A 221 -2.09 8.08 -6.97
C TYR A 221 -3.51 7.60 -6.65
N LYS A 222 -3.67 6.86 -5.56
CA LYS A 222 -4.99 6.37 -5.13
C LYS A 222 -5.91 7.52 -4.72
N GLU A 223 -5.37 8.54 -4.07
CA GLU A 223 -6.09 9.76 -3.68
C GLU A 223 -6.53 10.59 -4.88
N GLU A 224 -5.68 10.71 -5.91
CA GLU A 224 -6.01 11.38 -7.17
C GLU A 224 -7.06 10.60 -7.99
N GLU A 225 -7.01 9.26 -7.94
CA GLU A 225 -8.00 8.42 -8.61
C GLU A 225 -9.39 8.54 -7.95
N SER A 226 -9.49 8.39 -6.62
CA SER A 226 -10.72 8.68 -5.87
C SER A 226 -10.54 8.65 -4.35
N PRO A 227 -11.40 9.35 -3.58
CA PRO A 227 -11.45 9.22 -2.12
C PRO A 227 -11.63 7.77 -1.63
N ALA A 228 -12.42 6.96 -2.35
CA ALA A 228 -12.69 5.56 -2.01
C ALA A 228 -11.44 4.68 -2.12
N LEU A 229 -10.60 4.89 -3.15
CA LEU A 229 -9.35 4.13 -3.31
C LEU A 229 -8.29 4.54 -2.30
N ALA A 230 -8.20 5.82 -1.96
CA ALA A 230 -7.35 6.27 -0.85
C ALA A 230 -7.79 5.64 0.47
N ARG A 231 -9.10 5.60 0.73
CA ARG A 231 -9.68 4.93 1.89
C ARG A 231 -9.37 3.43 1.92
N GLU A 232 -9.51 2.73 0.79
CA GLU A 232 -9.18 1.31 0.66
C GLU A 232 -7.70 1.05 0.99
N MET A 233 -6.80 1.93 0.55
CA MET A 233 -5.38 1.81 0.84
C MET A 233 -5.07 1.99 2.34
N ARG A 234 -5.68 2.99 3.00
CA ARG A 234 -5.56 3.16 4.47
C ARG A 234 -6.11 1.94 5.22
N LEU A 235 -7.27 1.43 4.79
CA LEU A 235 -7.83 0.20 5.33
C LEU A 235 -6.88 -1.00 5.16
N GLY A 236 -6.21 -1.12 4.01
CA GLY A 236 -5.18 -2.12 3.76
C GLY A 236 -4.08 -2.08 4.82
N TRP A 237 -3.50 -0.91 5.07
CA TRP A 237 -2.45 -0.73 6.07
C TRP A 237 -2.91 -1.03 7.49
N LEU A 238 -4.08 -0.51 7.89
CA LEU A 238 -4.63 -0.75 9.23
C LEU A 238 -5.01 -2.22 9.44
N ARG A 239 -5.50 -2.90 8.39
CA ARG A 239 -5.80 -4.33 8.43
C ARG A 239 -4.54 -5.17 8.57
N ASP A 240 -3.51 -4.87 7.80
CA ASP A 240 -2.22 -5.58 7.89
C ASP A 240 -1.60 -5.37 9.27
N PHE A 241 -1.74 -4.17 9.85
CA PHE A 241 -1.35 -3.89 11.23
C PHE A 241 -2.17 -4.69 12.25
N ALA A 242 -3.50 -4.68 12.15
CA ALA A 242 -4.38 -5.41 13.07
C ALA A 242 -4.19 -6.94 13.01
N ALA A 243 -3.65 -7.47 11.91
CA ALA A 243 -3.33 -8.89 11.76
C ALA A 243 -2.00 -9.30 12.44
N LEU A 244 -1.18 -8.35 12.88
CA LEU A 244 0.07 -8.65 13.57
C LEU A 244 -0.18 -9.11 15.01
N PRO A 245 0.58 -10.11 15.51
CA PRO A 245 0.60 -10.40 16.94
C PRO A 245 1.05 -9.17 17.74
N ALA A 246 0.41 -8.88 18.88
CA ALA A 246 0.70 -7.68 19.68
C ALA A 246 2.20 -7.50 20.03
N GLY A 247 2.94 -8.61 20.22
CA GLY A 247 4.38 -8.60 20.52
C GLY A 247 5.31 -8.39 19.32
N SER A 248 4.79 -8.31 18.08
CA SER A 248 5.59 -8.09 16.86
C SER A 248 5.55 -6.64 16.37
N HIS A 249 4.86 -5.76 17.09
CA HIS A 249 4.81 -4.34 16.79
C HIS A 249 6.17 -3.70 17.09
N GLN A 250 6.81 -3.13 16.07
CA GLN A 250 8.08 -2.41 16.20
C GLN A 250 7.85 -0.89 16.23
N ALA A 251 8.74 -0.15 16.90
CA ALA A 251 8.79 1.30 16.78
C ALA A 251 9.20 1.70 15.35
N LEU A 252 8.63 2.78 14.82
CA LEU A 252 8.95 3.24 13.47
C LEU A 252 10.37 3.82 13.40
N ALA A 253 10.87 4.40 14.49
CA ALA A 253 12.26 4.84 14.62
C ALA A 253 13.28 3.70 14.46
N ASP A 254 12.87 2.44 14.69
CA ASP A 254 13.73 1.26 14.59
C ASP A 254 13.66 0.57 13.22
N PHE A 255 12.75 1.01 12.33
CA PHE A 255 12.67 0.48 10.98
C PHE A 255 13.92 0.83 10.17
N ARG A 256 14.50 -0.15 9.48
CA ARG A 256 15.72 0.01 8.65
C ARG A 256 15.44 -0.38 7.21
N SER A 257 14.91 -1.59 7.04
CA SER A 257 14.53 -2.14 5.75
C SER A 257 13.45 -3.20 5.96
N ARG A 258 12.77 -3.57 4.86
CA ARG A 258 11.78 -4.63 4.88
C ARG A 258 12.47 -5.98 5.06
N THR A 259 12.34 -6.59 6.24
CA THR A 259 12.83 -7.96 6.52
C THR A 259 11.71 -9.01 6.52
N HIS A 260 10.49 -8.62 6.91
CA HIS A 260 9.30 -9.48 6.99
C HIS A 260 8.01 -8.65 6.96
N GLY A 261 6.84 -9.31 7.02
CA GLY A 261 5.52 -8.66 6.97
C GLY A 261 5.32 -7.56 8.03
N ALA A 262 5.72 -7.79 9.29
CA ALA A 262 5.62 -6.77 10.33
C ALA A 262 6.48 -5.52 10.05
N ALA A 263 7.69 -5.68 9.49
CA ALA A 263 8.53 -4.56 9.08
C ALA A 263 7.89 -3.79 7.92
N ALA A 264 7.19 -4.47 7.01
CA ALA A 264 6.44 -3.81 5.93
C ALA A 264 5.26 -2.99 6.47
N ALA A 265 4.47 -3.55 7.38
CA ALA A 265 3.32 -2.86 7.98
C ALA A 265 3.74 -1.58 8.73
N VAL A 266 4.90 -1.59 9.38
CA VAL A 266 5.45 -0.41 10.08
C VAL A 266 6.13 0.56 9.10
N GLY A 267 7.14 0.09 8.36
CA GLY A 267 7.99 0.96 7.53
C GLY A 267 7.30 1.59 6.32
N TYR A 268 6.21 0.99 5.84
CA TYR A 268 5.42 1.50 4.72
C TYR A 268 4.06 1.99 5.22
N GLY A 269 3.27 1.10 5.83
CA GLY A 269 1.90 1.40 6.25
C GLY A 269 1.82 2.47 7.35
N LYS A 270 2.43 2.21 8.52
CA LYS A 270 2.46 3.17 9.64
C LYS A 270 3.13 4.46 9.21
N ALA A 271 4.28 4.38 8.55
CA ALA A 271 5.03 5.55 8.11
C ALA A 271 4.23 6.43 7.14
N ALA A 272 3.56 5.86 6.13
CA ALA A 272 2.70 6.62 5.23
C ALA A 272 1.49 7.23 5.96
N MET A 273 0.88 6.50 6.90
CA MET A 273 -0.20 7.05 7.74
C MET A 273 0.27 8.20 8.65
N VAL A 274 1.52 8.19 9.12
CA VAL A 274 2.09 9.33 9.84
C VAL A 274 2.13 10.57 8.95
N PHE A 275 2.45 10.45 7.66
CA PHE A 275 2.40 11.56 6.72
C PHE A 275 0.97 12.01 6.39
N VAL A 276 0.01 11.08 6.27
CA VAL A 276 -1.42 11.42 6.16
C VAL A 276 -1.87 12.25 7.36
N MET A 277 -1.62 11.76 8.58
CA MET A 277 -1.99 12.46 9.81
C MET A 277 -1.24 13.79 9.98
N LEU A 278 0.03 13.85 9.57
CA LEU A 278 0.80 15.09 9.62
C LEU A 278 0.18 16.15 8.70
N ARG A 279 -0.17 15.77 7.46
CA ARG A 279 -0.85 16.67 6.51
C ARG A 279 -2.20 17.15 7.06
N ASP A 280 -2.94 16.30 7.77
CA ASP A 280 -4.21 16.68 8.43
C ASP A 280 -4.00 17.65 9.60
N VAL A 281 -2.87 17.53 10.29
CA VAL A 281 -2.50 18.40 11.42
C VAL A 281 -2.02 19.77 10.92
N ILE A 282 -1.10 19.83 9.95
CA ILE A 282 -0.46 21.10 9.54
C ILE A 282 -1.10 21.76 8.31
N GLY A 283 -1.98 21.05 7.60
CA GLY A 283 -2.58 21.51 6.34
C GLY A 283 -1.71 21.22 5.12
N GLU A 284 -2.34 21.12 3.96
CA GLU A 284 -1.70 20.74 2.69
C GLU A 284 -0.62 21.74 2.26
N GLU A 285 -0.86 23.04 2.39
CA GLU A 285 0.11 24.06 1.99
C GLU A 285 1.39 24.01 2.83
N ALA A 286 1.26 23.88 4.16
CA ALA A 286 2.41 23.78 5.05
C ALA A 286 3.15 22.46 4.82
N PHE A 287 2.43 21.36 4.56
CA PHE A 287 3.04 20.10 4.19
C PHE A 287 3.86 20.23 2.90
N ALA A 288 3.28 20.79 1.84
CA ALA A 288 3.98 20.98 0.56
C ALA A 288 5.20 21.90 0.70
N ARG A 289 5.14 22.94 1.55
CA ARG A 289 6.32 23.77 1.86
C ARG A 289 7.39 23.00 2.64
N GLY A 290 6.98 22.18 3.63
CA GLY A 290 7.90 21.37 4.44
C GLY A 290 8.69 20.37 3.59
N ILE A 291 8.03 19.73 2.61
CA ILE A 291 8.68 18.85 1.65
C ILE A 291 9.76 19.58 0.83
N ARG A 292 9.47 20.77 0.31
CA ARG A 292 10.43 21.59 -0.45
C ARG A 292 11.60 22.02 0.42
N LEU A 293 11.34 22.51 1.63
CA LEU A 293 12.38 22.89 2.59
C LEU A 293 13.30 21.72 2.95
N PHE A 294 12.74 20.53 3.15
CA PHE A 294 13.53 19.34 3.44
C PHE A 294 14.47 18.99 2.29
N TRP A 295 13.96 19.01 1.05
CA TRP A 295 14.77 18.83 -0.16
C TRP A 295 15.89 19.87 -0.28
N GLU A 296 15.56 21.16 -0.16
CA GLU A 296 16.51 22.26 -0.32
C GLU A 296 17.69 22.18 0.66
N ARG A 297 17.44 21.74 1.89
CA ARG A 297 18.42 21.72 2.98
C ARG A 297 19.27 20.46 3.01
N GLU A 298 18.65 19.31 2.76
CA GLU A 298 19.28 18.01 3.02
C GLU A 298 19.68 17.26 1.74
N ARG A 299 19.44 17.82 0.54
CA ARG A 299 19.91 17.21 -0.71
C ARG A 299 21.41 16.88 -0.64
N PHE A 300 21.73 15.65 -0.99
CA PHE A 300 23.05 15.01 -0.96
C PHE A 300 23.70 14.90 0.42
N ARG A 301 22.87 14.89 1.49
CA ARG A 301 23.28 14.65 2.87
C ARG A 301 22.48 13.50 3.45
N ALA A 302 23.00 12.87 4.50
CA ALA A 302 22.25 11.91 5.30
C ALA A 302 21.34 12.66 6.28
N ALA A 303 20.06 12.30 6.32
CA ALA A 303 19.06 12.88 7.20
C ALA A 303 18.25 11.79 7.91
N GLY A 304 17.82 12.07 9.14
CA GLY A 304 16.87 11.26 9.88
C GLY A 304 15.53 11.98 10.06
N TRP A 305 14.66 11.38 10.87
CA TRP A 305 13.40 11.98 11.27
C TRP A 305 13.51 13.40 11.87
N PRO A 306 14.53 13.74 12.68
CA PRO A 306 14.64 15.09 13.26
C PRO A 306 14.81 16.20 12.21
N GLU A 307 15.58 15.96 11.15
CA GLU A 307 15.76 16.91 10.04
C GLU A 307 14.43 17.16 9.31
N LEU A 308 13.69 16.07 9.04
CA LEU A 308 12.38 16.12 8.42
C LEU A 308 11.35 16.83 9.32
N GLN A 309 11.33 16.53 10.62
CA GLN A 309 10.48 17.23 11.59
C GLN A 309 10.73 18.73 11.55
N ARG A 310 11.99 19.18 11.63
CA ARG A 310 12.34 20.62 11.62
C ARG A 310 11.84 21.33 10.35
N ALA A 311 11.91 20.68 9.19
CA ALA A 311 11.39 21.25 7.95
C ALA A 311 9.86 21.47 8.00
N PHE A 312 9.11 20.54 8.58
CA PHE A 312 7.66 20.69 8.77
C PHE A 312 7.29 21.68 9.88
N GLU A 313 8.05 21.74 10.97
CA GLU A 313 7.86 22.73 12.04
C GLU A 313 8.04 24.15 11.50
N GLU A 314 9.09 24.38 10.71
CA GLU A 314 9.30 25.69 10.08
C GLU A 314 8.20 26.04 9.07
N ALA A 315 7.81 25.09 8.22
CA ALA A 315 6.79 25.33 7.20
C ALA A 315 5.40 25.63 7.79
N SER A 316 5.10 25.08 8.96
CA SER A 316 3.81 25.18 9.64
C SER A 316 3.76 26.21 10.76
N GLY A 317 4.92 26.61 11.31
CA GLY A 317 5.01 27.42 12.51
C GLY A 317 4.55 26.70 13.79
N ARG A 318 4.40 25.36 13.75
CA ARG A 318 3.93 24.54 14.88
C ARG A 318 5.06 23.73 15.48
N VAL A 319 5.01 23.51 16.79
CA VAL A 319 5.87 22.53 17.47
C VAL A 319 5.29 21.13 17.25
N LEU A 320 6.07 20.23 16.67
CA LEU A 320 5.66 18.88 16.26
C LEU A 320 6.35 17.76 17.06
N GLU A 321 7.18 18.11 18.05
CA GLU A 321 7.91 17.14 18.87
C GLU A 321 7.01 16.05 19.46
N SER A 322 5.86 16.41 20.06
CA SER A 322 4.96 15.41 20.63
C SER A 322 4.34 14.51 19.56
N PHE A 323 4.04 15.06 18.37
CA PHE A 323 3.50 14.30 17.25
C PHE A 323 4.52 13.27 16.75
N PHE A 324 5.75 13.69 16.44
CA PHE A 324 6.78 12.76 15.96
C PHE A 324 7.17 11.77 17.05
N SER A 325 7.40 12.20 18.28
CA SER A 325 7.83 11.31 19.36
C SER A 325 6.87 10.14 19.58
N GLN A 326 5.56 10.40 19.65
CA GLN A 326 4.58 9.32 19.89
C GLN A 326 4.50 8.34 18.71
N TRP A 327 4.57 8.83 17.47
CA TRP A 327 4.40 7.98 16.29
C TRP A 327 5.67 7.22 15.92
N LEU A 328 6.83 7.80 16.20
CA LEU A 328 8.12 7.19 15.94
C LEU A 328 8.53 6.17 17.01
N ASN A 329 8.35 6.53 18.29
CA ASN A 329 8.97 5.79 19.39
C ASN A 329 8.02 4.79 20.05
N VAL A 330 6.70 5.00 19.99
CA VAL A 330 5.74 4.07 20.62
C VAL A 330 5.37 2.97 19.62
N PRO A 331 5.68 1.69 19.90
CA PRO A 331 5.29 0.58 19.04
C PRO A 331 3.77 0.41 19.00
N GLY A 332 3.27 -0.14 17.90
CA GLY A 332 1.84 -0.42 17.74
C GLY A 332 1.02 0.83 17.40
N GLY A 333 -0.17 0.92 17.99
CA GLY A 333 -1.14 1.99 17.79
C GLY A 333 -2.27 1.93 18.83
N PRO A 334 -2.97 3.06 19.06
CA PRO A 334 -4.02 3.16 20.07
C PRO A 334 -5.21 2.28 19.75
N VAL A 335 -5.91 1.81 20.79
CA VAL A 335 -7.29 1.31 20.70
C VAL A 335 -8.18 2.47 21.16
N LEU A 336 -9.06 2.94 20.27
CA LEU A 336 -9.92 4.09 20.51
C LEU A 336 -11.37 3.71 20.25
N GLU A 337 -12.27 4.13 21.14
CA GLU A 337 -13.70 3.95 20.99
C GLU A 337 -14.48 5.22 21.37
N ILE A 338 -15.70 5.34 20.84
CA ILE A 338 -16.70 6.24 21.39
C ILE A 338 -17.44 5.47 22.48
N ALA A 339 -17.21 5.82 23.74
CA ALA A 339 -17.87 5.16 24.86
C ALA A 339 -19.36 5.52 24.90
N ARG A 340 -19.69 6.81 24.74
CA ARG A 340 -21.06 7.33 24.80
C ARG A 340 -21.22 8.62 23.98
N ALA A 341 -22.43 8.88 23.49
CA ALA A 341 -22.81 10.15 22.88
C ALA A 341 -24.22 10.57 23.35
N TRP A 342 -24.40 11.84 23.72
CA TRP A 342 -25.69 12.35 24.17
C TRP A 342 -25.89 13.83 23.87
N LEU A 343 -27.14 14.23 23.63
CA LEU A 343 -27.53 15.63 23.51
C LEU A 343 -27.70 16.25 24.89
N VAL A 344 -27.30 17.51 25.02
CA VAL A 344 -27.52 18.32 26.23
C VAL A 344 -28.64 19.32 25.94
N THR A 345 -29.73 19.25 26.70
CA THR A 345 -30.84 20.21 26.64
C THR A 345 -30.83 21.09 27.90
N GLY A 346 -30.83 22.42 27.75
CA GLY A 346 -30.97 23.36 28.89
C GLY A 346 -29.71 23.60 29.75
N ALA A 347 -29.80 24.53 30.71
CA ALA A 347 -28.70 25.24 31.39
C ALA A 347 -28.07 24.52 32.60
N ASP A 348 -28.34 23.24 32.83
CA ASP A 348 -28.15 22.60 34.15
C ASP A 348 -26.81 21.87 34.36
N GLU A 349 -25.88 21.90 33.40
CA GLU A 349 -24.52 21.44 33.64
C GLU A 349 -23.49 22.49 33.20
N PRO A 350 -22.61 22.97 34.11
CA PRO A 350 -21.48 23.78 33.70
C PRO A 350 -20.64 22.98 32.68
N PRO A 351 -19.96 23.66 31.73
CA PRO A 351 -19.06 22.99 30.81
C PRO A 351 -18.06 22.15 31.60
N ALA A 352 -17.86 20.90 31.19
CA ALA A 352 -16.91 20.00 31.84
C ALA A 352 -15.55 20.70 31.94
N GLN A 353 -14.93 20.71 33.12
CA GLN A 353 -13.60 21.28 33.30
C GLN A 353 -12.62 20.59 32.35
N GLY A 354 -12.09 21.33 31.38
CA GLY A 354 -11.18 20.81 30.35
C GLY A 354 -11.77 20.66 28.95
N ALA A 355 -13.03 21.03 28.70
CA ALA A 355 -13.59 21.11 27.34
C ALA A 355 -12.87 22.19 26.52
N TRP A 356 -11.96 21.78 25.64
CA TRP A 356 -11.31 22.68 24.68
C TRP A 356 -12.19 22.79 23.42
N ALA A 357 -12.61 24.01 23.08
CA ALA A 357 -13.22 24.35 21.79
C ALA A 357 -12.38 25.46 21.14
N PRO A 358 -11.95 25.33 19.86
CA PRO A 358 -11.25 26.37 19.13
C PRO A 358 -12.06 27.68 19.07
N GLU A 359 -11.37 28.82 19.01
CA GLU A 359 -11.98 30.16 19.05
C GLU A 359 -13.02 30.39 17.94
N ALA A 360 -12.83 29.78 16.76
CA ALA A 360 -13.76 29.82 15.64
C ALA A 360 -15.10 29.08 15.89
N GLN A 361 -15.20 28.21 16.90
CA GLN A 361 -16.43 27.48 17.24
C GLN A 361 -17.26 28.16 18.35
N ARG A 362 -16.77 29.26 18.94
CA ARG A 362 -17.50 29.99 19.98
C ARG A 362 -18.66 30.81 19.42
N ASP A 363 -18.52 31.33 18.21
CA ASP A 363 -19.56 32.16 17.56
C ASP A 363 -20.74 31.32 17.01
N ASP A 364 -20.52 30.04 16.70
CA ASP A 364 -21.57 29.10 16.23
C ASP A 364 -22.48 28.61 17.36
N ALA A 365 -21.98 28.57 18.61
CA ALA A 365 -22.72 28.06 19.77
C ALA A 365 -23.98 28.90 20.10
N ALA A 366 -24.02 30.17 19.72
CA ALA A 366 -25.18 31.04 19.92
C ALA A 366 -26.30 30.82 18.90
N ARG A 367 -26.03 30.08 17.80
CA ARG A 367 -26.99 29.74 16.72
C ARG A 367 -27.33 28.25 16.66
N ALA A 368 -26.55 27.40 17.32
CA ALA A 368 -26.76 25.95 17.33
C ALA A 368 -27.99 25.56 18.17
N GLY A 369 -28.93 24.81 17.57
CA GLY A 369 -30.13 24.32 18.26
C GLY A 369 -29.85 23.21 19.29
N HIS A 370 -28.65 22.61 19.25
CA HIS A 370 -28.28 21.46 20.06
C HIS A 370 -26.79 21.49 20.47
N ARG A 371 -26.48 20.94 21.65
CA ARG A 371 -25.11 20.64 22.10
C ARG A 371 -24.94 19.13 22.20
N LEU A 372 -24.00 18.58 21.46
CA LEU A 372 -23.67 17.15 21.50
C LEU A 372 -22.43 16.95 22.37
N ARG A 373 -22.51 16.04 23.34
CA ARG A 373 -21.35 15.53 24.06
C ARG A 373 -20.99 14.13 23.58
N VAL A 374 -19.70 13.91 23.35
CA VAL A 374 -19.15 12.61 22.94
C VAL A 374 -18.02 12.25 23.91
N GLU A 375 -18.16 11.12 24.59
CA GLU A 375 -17.10 10.56 25.43
C GLU A 375 -16.27 9.60 24.57
N LEU A 376 -14.99 9.94 24.35
CA LEU A 376 -14.01 9.08 23.71
C LEU A 376 -13.12 8.43 24.78
N ALA A 377 -12.81 7.14 24.59
CA ALA A 377 -11.94 6.39 25.48
C ALA A 377 -10.82 5.71 24.68
N GLN A 378 -9.60 5.74 25.22
CA GLN A 378 -8.45 5.02 24.68
C GLN A 378 -7.71 4.22 25.76
N VAL A 379 -7.11 3.10 25.36
CA VAL A 379 -6.27 2.26 26.24
C VAL A 379 -4.92 2.94 26.46
N GLU A 380 -4.42 2.91 27.69
CA GLU A 380 -3.10 3.45 28.02
C GLU A 380 -1.94 2.70 27.33
N PRO A 381 -0.85 3.39 26.95
CA PRO A 381 -0.60 4.82 27.14
C PRO A 381 -1.45 5.69 26.21
N ALA A 382 -2.02 6.76 26.76
CA ALA A 382 -2.86 7.67 25.99
C ALA A 382 -2.04 8.46 24.97
N TYR A 383 -2.50 8.45 23.72
CA TYR A 383 -1.94 9.23 22.63
C TYR A 383 -2.61 10.60 22.57
N ARG A 384 -1.86 11.61 22.09
CA ARG A 384 -2.44 12.88 21.67
C ARG A 384 -2.93 12.74 20.23
N LEU A 385 -4.23 12.67 20.03
CA LEU A 385 -4.85 12.37 18.74
C LEU A 385 -5.79 13.48 18.30
N ARG A 386 -5.73 13.80 17.01
CA ARG A 386 -6.76 14.56 16.31
C ARG A 386 -7.58 13.58 15.49
N VAL A 387 -8.84 13.39 15.85
CA VAL A 387 -9.67 12.28 15.35
C VAL A 387 -10.94 12.82 14.70
N PRO A 388 -11.31 12.35 13.49
CA PRO A 388 -12.59 12.70 12.90
C PRO A 388 -13.71 11.82 13.49
N ILE A 389 -14.83 12.45 13.84
CA ILE A 389 -16.08 11.78 14.20
C ILE A 389 -17.16 12.20 13.21
N GLN A 390 -17.92 11.25 12.69
CA GLN A 390 -19.05 11.51 11.81
C GLN A 390 -20.33 11.53 12.64
N LEU A 391 -21.09 12.61 12.47
CA LEU A 391 -22.40 12.83 13.06
C LEU A 391 -23.45 12.55 11.98
N SER A 392 -24.47 11.74 12.29
CA SER A 392 -25.52 11.41 11.32
C SER A 392 -26.91 11.46 11.94
N ASP A 393 -27.90 11.93 11.20
CA ASP A 393 -29.33 11.78 11.51
C ASP A 393 -30.06 10.81 10.57
N GLY A 394 -29.32 10.15 9.67
CA GLY A 394 -29.83 9.26 8.63
C GLY A 394 -30.15 9.96 7.29
N ALA A 395 -30.25 11.30 7.27
CA ALA A 395 -30.43 12.09 6.05
C ALA A 395 -29.20 12.96 5.74
N ARG A 396 -28.52 13.45 6.78
CA ARG A 396 -27.33 14.28 6.72
C ARG A 396 -26.19 13.62 7.48
N ASP A 397 -25.00 13.68 6.89
CA ASP A 397 -23.73 13.38 7.56
C ASP A 397 -22.89 14.65 7.69
N ASP A 398 -22.23 14.83 8.84
CA ASP A 398 -21.29 15.91 9.11
C ASP A 398 -20.06 15.35 9.83
N VAL A 399 -18.85 15.74 9.43
CA VAL A 399 -17.60 15.24 10.02
C VAL A 399 -16.95 16.35 10.84
N ARG A 400 -16.72 16.07 12.13
CA ARG A 400 -16.06 16.98 13.07
C ARG A 400 -14.75 16.40 13.54
N TRP A 401 -13.69 17.21 13.52
CA TRP A 401 -12.40 16.84 14.08
C TRP A 401 -12.32 17.26 15.53
N VAL A 402 -11.90 16.34 16.39
CA VAL A 402 -11.76 16.56 17.83
C VAL A 402 -10.38 16.14 18.30
N ASP A 403 -9.83 16.89 19.26
CA ASP A 403 -8.52 16.60 19.85
C ASP A 403 -8.71 15.90 21.21
N ILE A 404 -7.96 14.82 21.44
CA ILE A 404 -7.94 14.07 22.71
C ILE A 404 -6.49 13.85 23.15
N ASP A 405 -6.24 13.88 24.46
CA ASP A 405 -4.88 13.84 25.03
C ASP A 405 -4.71 12.93 26.25
N ARG A 406 -5.77 12.21 26.63
CA ARG A 406 -5.84 11.34 27.81
C ARG A 406 -6.70 10.12 27.55
N ASP A 407 -6.71 9.19 28.50
CA ASP A 407 -7.46 7.93 28.46
C ASP A 407 -8.97 8.14 28.25
N ARG A 408 -9.57 9.17 28.84
CA ARG A 408 -10.98 9.55 28.64
C ARG A 408 -11.16 11.04 28.41
N THR A 409 -11.79 11.39 27.30
CA THR A 409 -12.08 12.79 26.95
C THR A 409 -13.56 12.95 26.61
N VAL A 410 -14.23 13.92 27.22
CA VAL A 410 -15.57 14.35 26.79
C VAL A 410 -15.41 15.62 25.97
N VAL A 411 -15.82 15.56 24.70
CA VAL A 411 -15.83 16.69 23.79
C VAL A 411 -17.25 17.21 23.65
N GLU A 412 -17.41 18.53 23.61
CA GLU A 412 -18.70 19.20 23.42
C GLU A 412 -18.69 19.89 22.06
N LEU A 413 -19.70 19.62 21.24
CA LEU A 413 -19.85 20.12 19.87
C LEU A 413 -21.17 20.89 19.74
N ALA A 414 -21.10 22.11 19.22
CA ALA A 414 -22.26 22.85 18.78
C ALA A 414 -22.74 22.27 17.43
N VAL A 415 -24.01 21.85 17.36
CA VAL A 415 -24.58 21.23 16.16
C VAL A 415 -25.92 21.87 15.80
N ASP A 416 -26.14 22.07 14.50
CA ASP A 416 -27.33 22.70 13.92
C ASP A 416 -28.46 21.71 13.63
N PHE A 417 -28.24 20.42 13.87
CA PHE A 417 -29.20 19.33 13.73
C PHE A 417 -29.12 18.38 14.93
N ALA A 418 -30.11 17.49 15.07
CA ALA A 418 -30.14 16.49 16.14
C ALA A 418 -29.59 15.15 15.64
N PRO A 419 -28.27 14.89 15.72
CA PRO A 419 -27.71 13.62 15.30
C PRO A 419 -28.32 12.46 16.10
N THR A 420 -28.56 11.35 15.42
CA THR A 420 -29.05 10.10 16.03
C THR A 420 -27.93 9.07 16.20
N GLU A 421 -26.82 9.23 15.46
CA GLU A 421 -25.65 8.36 15.51
C GLU A 421 -24.34 9.16 15.43
N VAL A 422 -23.29 8.61 16.06
CA VAL A 422 -21.90 9.06 15.91
C VAL A 422 -21.03 7.87 15.51
N ARG A 423 -20.15 8.05 14.52
CA ARG A 423 -19.16 7.05 14.09
C ARG A 423 -17.74 7.57 14.27
N LEU A 424 -16.84 6.69 14.67
CA LEU A 424 -15.43 7.01 14.87
C LEU A 424 -14.65 6.80 13.58
N ASP A 425 -14.10 7.88 13.04
CA ASP A 425 -13.15 7.87 11.93
C ASP A 425 -13.56 6.93 10.78
N PRO A 426 -14.75 7.14 10.18
CA PRO A 426 -15.25 6.26 9.14
C PRO A 426 -14.32 6.24 7.94
N GLU A 427 -13.56 7.30 7.67
CA GLU A 427 -12.60 7.41 6.59
C GLU A 427 -11.21 6.82 6.90
N LEU A 428 -11.00 6.26 8.10
CA LEU A 428 -9.73 5.64 8.52
C LEU A 428 -8.51 6.56 8.34
N ARG A 429 -8.64 7.82 8.80
CA ARG A 429 -7.59 8.85 8.74
C ARG A 429 -6.55 8.71 9.84
N VAL A 430 -6.82 7.93 10.90
CA VAL A 430 -5.93 7.81 12.06
C VAL A 430 -5.27 6.43 12.11
N TRP A 431 -3.96 6.39 12.37
CA TRP A 431 -3.28 5.12 12.70
C TRP A 431 -3.73 4.62 14.07
N ARG A 432 -4.54 3.56 14.09
CA ARG A 432 -5.08 2.93 15.30
C ARG A 432 -5.42 1.47 15.02
N LEU A 433 -5.72 0.69 16.05
CA LEU A 433 -6.40 -0.59 15.86
C LEU A 433 -7.85 -0.31 15.45
N PRO A 434 -8.28 -0.66 14.22
CA PRO A 434 -9.65 -0.46 13.79
C PRO A 434 -10.59 -1.41 14.54
N ASP A 435 -11.85 -1.00 14.70
CA ASP A 435 -12.86 -1.88 15.26
C ASP A 435 -13.19 -3.02 14.27
N ALA A 436 -13.74 -4.13 14.77
CA ALA A 436 -14.06 -5.28 13.92
C ALA A 436 -15.10 -4.97 12.82
N ALA A 437 -15.98 -3.98 13.03
CA ALA A 437 -16.95 -3.52 12.05
C ALA A 437 -16.34 -2.61 10.98
N GLN A 438 -15.10 -2.13 11.16
CA GLN A 438 -14.28 -1.45 10.16
C GLN A 438 -13.37 -2.41 9.36
N LEU A 439 -13.38 -3.70 9.70
CA LEU A 439 -12.58 -4.73 9.04
C LEU A 439 -13.49 -5.69 8.25
N PRO A 440 -13.93 -5.30 7.04
CA PRO A 440 -14.76 -6.16 6.22
C PRO A 440 -13.98 -7.43 5.85
N PRO A 441 -14.67 -8.58 5.73
CA PRO A 441 -14.04 -9.81 5.28
C PRO A 441 -13.47 -9.62 3.86
N ILE A 442 -12.31 -10.22 3.61
CA ILE A 442 -11.65 -10.25 2.29
C ILE A 442 -11.20 -11.68 1.99
N LEU A 443 -11.12 -12.04 0.70
CA LEU A 443 -10.81 -13.40 0.25
C LEU A 443 -9.50 -13.96 0.83
N ARG A 444 -8.53 -13.11 1.20
CA ARG A 444 -7.28 -13.52 1.84
C ARG A 444 -7.51 -14.36 3.09
N GLN A 445 -8.57 -14.09 3.86
CA GLN A 445 -8.92 -14.88 5.06
C GLN A 445 -9.21 -16.34 4.72
N TRP A 446 -9.70 -16.62 3.51
CA TRP A 446 -9.90 -17.96 3.00
C TRP A 446 -8.58 -18.53 2.50
N ILE A 447 -7.83 -17.80 1.67
CA ILE A 447 -6.55 -18.25 1.08
C ILE A 447 -5.61 -18.84 2.15
N VAL A 448 -5.44 -18.13 3.27
CA VAL A 448 -4.51 -18.52 4.36
C VAL A 448 -5.19 -19.29 5.49
N ALA A 449 -6.43 -19.78 5.29
CA ALA A 449 -7.18 -20.43 6.35
C ALA A 449 -6.46 -21.70 6.85
N PRO A 450 -6.33 -21.90 8.18
CA PRO A 450 -5.59 -23.05 8.71
C PRO A 450 -6.32 -24.38 8.52
N ALA A 451 -7.66 -24.34 8.48
CA ALA A 451 -8.56 -25.48 8.28
C ALA A 451 -9.71 -25.07 7.31
N PRO A 452 -9.40 -24.92 6.01
CA PRO A 452 -10.37 -24.43 5.05
C PRO A 452 -11.49 -25.46 4.82
N ARG A 453 -12.73 -24.98 4.67
CA ARG A 453 -13.90 -25.82 4.44
C ARG A 453 -14.52 -25.49 3.09
N LEU A 454 -14.92 -26.53 2.35
CA LEU A 454 -15.60 -26.41 1.06
C LEU A 454 -17.00 -27.00 1.16
N VAL A 455 -18.00 -26.23 0.72
CA VAL A 455 -19.38 -26.68 0.52
C VAL A 455 -19.73 -26.47 -0.96
N ILE A 456 -20.22 -27.51 -1.62
CA ILE A 456 -20.69 -27.41 -3.01
C ILE A 456 -22.22 -27.35 -3.00
N ALA A 457 -22.79 -26.20 -3.37
CA ALA A 457 -24.19 -25.87 -3.19
C ALA A 457 -25.13 -26.84 -3.91
N ASP A 458 -24.77 -27.23 -5.13
CA ASP A 458 -25.54 -28.15 -5.98
C ASP A 458 -25.67 -29.55 -5.36
N GLY A 459 -24.82 -29.90 -4.38
CA GLY A 459 -24.90 -31.18 -3.67
C GLY A 459 -25.89 -31.18 -2.51
N LEU A 460 -26.45 -30.01 -2.19
CA LEU A 460 -27.38 -29.81 -1.09
C LEU A 460 -28.84 -29.80 -1.54
N THR A 461 -29.09 -29.81 -2.86
CA THR A 461 -30.43 -29.67 -3.46
C THR A 461 -31.31 -30.90 -3.27
N GLY A 462 -30.72 -32.06 -2.94
CA GLY A 462 -31.41 -33.35 -2.90
C GLY A 462 -31.71 -33.95 -4.28
N ASP A 463 -31.33 -33.25 -5.35
CA ASP A 463 -31.47 -33.69 -6.74
C ASP A 463 -30.09 -34.11 -7.27
N GLU A 464 -29.90 -35.43 -7.42
CA GLU A 464 -28.65 -36.02 -7.90
C GLU A 464 -28.26 -35.54 -9.31
N SER A 465 -29.22 -35.05 -10.12
CA SER A 465 -28.95 -34.54 -11.46
C SER A 465 -28.26 -33.17 -11.48
N THR A 466 -28.31 -32.42 -10.37
CA THR A 466 -27.72 -31.07 -10.26
C THR A 466 -26.23 -31.10 -9.90
N MET A 467 -25.74 -32.17 -9.25
CA MET A 467 -24.33 -32.38 -8.96
C MET A 467 -23.69 -33.19 -10.08
N THR A 468 -23.21 -32.53 -11.13
CA THR A 468 -22.46 -33.22 -12.19
C THR A 468 -21.01 -33.48 -11.77
N PRO A 469 -20.35 -34.54 -12.29
CA PRO A 469 -18.93 -34.78 -12.07
C PRO A 469 -18.05 -33.57 -12.47
N GLU A 470 -18.40 -32.88 -13.56
CA GLU A 470 -17.65 -31.73 -14.06
C GLU A 470 -17.74 -30.53 -13.12
N LEU A 471 -18.91 -30.28 -12.51
CA LEU A 471 -19.09 -29.23 -11.52
C LEU A 471 -18.29 -29.54 -10.24
N ALA A 472 -18.37 -30.79 -9.76
CA ALA A 472 -17.64 -31.21 -8.57
C ALA A 472 -16.12 -31.03 -8.76
N GLU A 473 -15.61 -31.39 -9.94
CA GLU A 473 -14.20 -31.25 -10.27
C GLU A 473 -13.79 -29.79 -10.45
N ALA A 474 -14.62 -28.96 -11.10
CA ALA A 474 -14.37 -27.52 -11.22
C ALA A 474 -14.35 -26.81 -9.86
N ALA A 475 -15.28 -27.13 -8.97
CA ALA A 475 -15.34 -26.57 -7.62
C ALA A 475 -14.14 -27.02 -6.78
N LYS A 476 -13.72 -28.28 -6.90
CA LYS A 476 -12.51 -28.80 -6.26
C LYS A 476 -11.26 -28.10 -6.78
N ALA A 477 -11.09 -28.00 -8.09
CA ALA A 477 -9.96 -27.32 -8.72
C ALA A 477 -9.86 -25.85 -8.31
N LEU A 478 -11.01 -25.16 -8.21
CA LEU A 478 -11.06 -23.79 -7.68
C LEU A 478 -10.57 -23.73 -6.23
N ALA A 479 -11.07 -24.62 -5.37
CA ALA A 479 -10.74 -24.62 -3.96
C ALA A 479 -9.26 -24.97 -3.73
N ASP A 480 -8.74 -26.00 -4.41
CA ASP A 480 -7.33 -26.40 -4.35
C ASP A 480 -6.39 -25.29 -4.83
N ARG A 481 -6.87 -24.43 -5.73
CA ARG A 481 -6.09 -23.30 -6.25
C ARG A 481 -6.21 -22.03 -5.40
N LEU A 482 -7.34 -21.84 -4.73
CA LEU A 482 -7.59 -20.69 -3.85
C LEU A 482 -6.93 -20.86 -2.48
N PHE A 483 -7.01 -22.04 -1.89
CA PHE A 483 -6.51 -22.32 -0.55
C PHE A 483 -5.02 -22.71 -0.57
N GLU A 484 -4.25 -22.24 0.41
CA GLU A 484 -2.87 -22.70 0.64
C GLU A 484 -2.84 -24.12 1.26
N ARG A 485 -3.96 -24.58 1.82
CA ARG A 485 -4.12 -25.91 2.42
C ARG A 485 -5.33 -26.61 1.81
N ALA A 486 -5.25 -27.93 1.66
CA ALA A 486 -6.35 -28.71 1.11
C ALA A 486 -7.63 -28.54 1.96
N PRO A 487 -8.78 -28.20 1.35
CA PRO A 487 -10.03 -27.99 2.09
C PRO A 487 -10.72 -29.29 2.47
N GLN A 488 -11.39 -29.29 3.62
CA GLN A 488 -12.32 -30.36 3.98
C GLN A 488 -13.67 -30.11 3.31
N ARG A 489 -14.13 -31.07 2.49
CA ARG A 489 -15.48 -31.03 1.92
C ARG A 489 -16.53 -31.39 2.98
N LEU A 490 -17.52 -30.53 3.15
CA LEU A 490 -18.58 -30.66 4.15
C LEU A 490 -19.97 -30.39 3.54
N GLY A 491 -21.03 -30.76 4.27
CA GLY A 491 -22.42 -30.51 3.88
C GLY A 491 -22.99 -29.21 4.48
N ALA A 492 -24.31 -29.00 4.30
CA ALA A 492 -25.03 -27.80 4.73
C ALA A 492 -24.77 -27.34 6.18
N PRO A 493 -24.62 -28.21 7.20
CA PRO A 493 -24.37 -27.77 8.57
C PRO A 493 -23.10 -26.92 8.73
N ALA A 494 -22.12 -27.05 7.83
CA ALA A 494 -20.91 -26.24 7.86
C ALA A 494 -21.18 -24.76 7.58
N LEU A 495 -22.28 -24.40 6.91
CA LEU A 495 -22.63 -23.01 6.62
C LEU A 495 -23.08 -22.23 7.87
N ILE A 496 -23.43 -22.93 8.95
CA ILE A 496 -23.98 -22.31 10.17
C ILE A 496 -23.28 -22.75 11.46
N ARG A 497 -22.36 -23.72 11.42
CA ARG A 497 -21.68 -24.26 12.61
C ARG A 497 -20.16 -24.12 12.56
N GLY A 498 -19.60 -23.71 13.69
CA GLY A 498 -18.16 -23.57 13.93
C GLY A 498 -17.58 -22.27 13.40
N ASP A 499 -16.27 -22.10 13.57
CA ASP A 499 -15.63 -20.78 13.41
C ASP A 499 -14.67 -20.69 12.21
N ALA A 500 -14.38 -21.82 11.55
CA ALA A 500 -13.41 -21.84 10.45
C ALA A 500 -14.04 -21.31 9.14
N PRO A 501 -13.27 -20.59 8.30
CA PRO A 501 -13.75 -20.06 7.02
C PRO A 501 -14.33 -21.14 6.11
N VAL A 502 -15.50 -20.86 5.53
CA VAL A 502 -16.21 -21.74 4.59
C VAL A 502 -16.26 -21.09 3.22
N LEU A 503 -15.91 -21.83 2.18
CA LEU A 503 -16.14 -21.49 0.79
C LEU A 503 -17.37 -22.27 0.29
N LEU A 504 -18.42 -21.55 -0.09
CA LEU A 504 -19.60 -22.08 -0.78
C LEU A 504 -19.43 -21.85 -2.28
N VAL A 505 -19.44 -22.92 -3.07
CA VAL A 505 -19.29 -22.85 -4.54
C VAL A 505 -20.45 -23.57 -5.21
N GLY A 506 -20.96 -23.03 -6.31
CA GLY A 506 -21.94 -23.74 -7.12
C GLY A 506 -22.59 -22.88 -8.20
N THR A 507 -23.63 -23.44 -8.82
CA THR A 507 -24.47 -22.67 -9.74
C THR A 507 -25.27 -21.62 -8.97
N ARG A 508 -25.58 -20.48 -9.61
CA ARG A 508 -26.33 -19.38 -8.98
C ARG A 508 -27.60 -19.83 -8.27
N GLY A 509 -28.39 -20.68 -8.95
CA GLY A 509 -29.64 -21.19 -8.40
C GLY A 509 -29.42 -22.07 -7.17
N ALA A 510 -28.42 -22.95 -7.19
CA ALA A 510 -28.11 -23.79 -6.04
C ALA A 510 -27.53 -23.01 -4.87
N VAL A 511 -26.64 -22.04 -5.14
CA VAL A 511 -26.06 -21.15 -4.13
C VAL A 511 -27.16 -20.33 -3.44
N ALA A 512 -28.07 -19.72 -4.21
CA ALA A 512 -29.16 -18.94 -3.65
C ALA A 512 -30.04 -19.77 -2.70
N ARG A 513 -30.42 -20.99 -3.11
CA ARG A 513 -31.19 -21.93 -2.25
C ARG A 513 -30.41 -22.34 -0.99
N ALA A 514 -29.11 -22.64 -1.13
CA ALA A 514 -28.28 -23.04 0.00
C ALA A 514 -28.13 -21.91 1.04
N LEU A 515 -28.00 -20.65 0.59
CA LEU A 515 -27.95 -19.48 1.46
C LEU A 515 -29.27 -19.27 2.18
N GLU A 516 -30.39 -19.31 1.45
CA GLU A 516 -31.74 -19.16 1.99
C GLU A 516 -32.03 -20.22 3.07
N GLN A 517 -31.76 -21.50 2.79
CA GLN A 517 -31.96 -22.61 3.74
C GLN A 517 -31.07 -22.49 4.99
N ALA A 518 -29.87 -21.92 4.86
CA ALA A 518 -28.96 -21.67 5.96
C ALA A 518 -29.22 -20.32 6.68
N GLY A 519 -30.25 -19.57 6.27
CA GLY A 519 -30.64 -18.27 6.82
C GLY A 519 -29.64 -17.15 6.55
N TRP A 520 -28.77 -17.30 5.55
CA TRP A 520 -27.90 -16.23 5.08
C TRP A 520 -28.70 -15.27 4.19
N ALA A 521 -28.33 -13.99 4.22
CA ALA A 521 -28.76 -13.08 3.17
C ALA A 521 -28.27 -13.61 1.81
N GLY A 522 -29.04 -13.33 0.75
CA GLY A 522 -28.62 -13.61 -0.61
C GLY A 522 -27.40 -12.79 -1.02
N GLU A 523 -27.19 -12.64 -2.32
CA GLU A 523 -26.09 -11.81 -2.80
C GLU A 523 -26.25 -10.36 -2.29
N PRO A 524 -25.23 -9.80 -1.61
CA PRO A 524 -25.24 -8.40 -1.22
C PRO A 524 -25.33 -7.50 -2.44
N GLY A 525 -25.71 -6.22 -2.24
CA GLY A 525 -25.81 -5.24 -3.33
C GLY A 525 -24.47 -4.89 -3.97
N ILE A 526 -23.86 -5.81 -4.74
CA ILE A 526 -22.68 -5.56 -5.55
C ILE A 526 -23.06 -4.48 -6.56
N PRO A 527 -22.32 -3.35 -6.61
CA PRO A 527 -22.72 -2.15 -7.35
C PRO A 527 -22.60 -2.28 -8.88
N VAL A 528 -22.34 -3.48 -9.38
CA VAL A 528 -22.17 -3.79 -10.79
C VAL A 528 -23.08 -4.96 -11.17
N PRO A 529 -24.06 -4.76 -12.08
CA PRO A 529 -24.91 -5.84 -12.57
C PRO A 529 -24.15 -6.74 -13.56
N GLY A 530 -24.65 -7.96 -13.75
CA GLY A 530 -24.11 -8.91 -14.73
C GLY A 530 -22.93 -9.76 -14.22
N GLY A 531 -22.07 -10.16 -15.16
CA GLY A 531 -21.04 -11.19 -14.97
C GLY A 531 -21.60 -12.60 -15.09
N ASP A 532 -20.75 -13.58 -15.37
CA ASP A 532 -21.05 -15.01 -15.37
C ASP A 532 -20.64 -15.66 -14.04
N VAL A 533 -19.62 -15.12 -13.34
CA VAL A 533 -19.26 -15.52 -11.97
C VAL A 533 -19.27 -14.32 -11.03
N ARG A 534 -19.95 -14.49 -9.89
CA ARG A 534 -19.97 -13.50 -8.80
C ARG A 534 -19.37 -14.11 -7.55
N VAL A 535 -18.45 -13.38 -6.94
CA VAL A 535 -17.76 -13.79 -5.72
C VAL A 535 -18.00 -12.75 -4.66
N TRP A 536 -18.31 -13.18 -3.45
CA TRP A 536 -18.40 -12.28 -2.32
C TRP A 536 -18.08 -12.95 -1.00
N THR A 537 -17.77 -12.12 -0.01
CA THR A 537 -17.54 -12.52 1.37
C THR A 537 -18.67 -12.00 2.26
N ALA A 538 -19.00 -12.74 3.30
CA ALA A 538 -20.06 -12.42 4.23
C ALA A 538 -19.68 -12.83 5.66
N ARG A 539 -20.22 -12.09 6.63
CA ARG A 539 -20.12 -12.40 8.06
C ARG A 539 -21.49 -12.26 8.71
N ARG A 540 -21.78 -13.15 9.65
CA ARG A 540 -22.99 -13.15 10.48
C ARG A 540 -22.60 -13.58 11.88
N ALA A 541 -23.12 -12.91 12.90
CA ALA A 541 -22.86 -13.28 14.29
C ALA A 541 -23.30 -14.73 14.55
N GLY A 542 -22.46 -15.51 15.23
CA GLY A 542 -22.73 -16.91 15.55
C GLY A 542 -22.62 -17.89 14.36
N ALA A 543 -22.07 -17.47 13.22
CA ALA A 543 -21.83 -18.33 12.06
C ALA A 543 -20.38 -18.18 11.55
N PRO A 544 -19.83 -19.19 10.86
CA PRO A 544 -18.49 -19.09 10.29
C PRO A 544 -18.40 -17.99 9.24
N PRO A 545 -17.22 -17.38 9.03
CA PRO A 545 -16.98 -16.52 7.87
C PRO A 545 -17.28 -17.28 6.57
N LEU A 546 -18.09 -16.67 5.70
CA LEU A 546 -18.50 -17.28 4.43
C LEU A 546 -17.92 -16.54 3.22
N ALA A 547 -17.29 -17.25 2.31
CA ALA A 547 -17.03 -16.78 0.95
C ALA A 547 -17.91 -17.57 0.00
N VAL A 548 -18.47 -16.91 -1.00
CA VAL A 548 -19.41 -17.49 -1.96
C VAL A 548 -18.88 -17.28 -3.36
N VAL A 549 -18.91 -18.33 -4.17
CA VAL A 549 -18.64 -18.29 -5.61
C VAL A 549 -19.87 -18.84 -6.33
N ALA A 550 -20.65 -17.92 -6.92
CA ALA A 550 -21.86 -18.25 -7.66
C ALA A 550 -21.59 -18.08 -9.17
N ALA A 551 -21.52 -19.21 -9.88
CA ALA A 551 -21.31 -19.26 -11.32
C ALA A 551 -22.62 -19.49 -12.07
N GLU A 552 -22.74 -18.95 -13.28
CA GLU A 552 -23.87 -19.22 -14.17
C GLU A 552 -23.90 -20.70 -14.58
N ASP A 553 -22.73 -21.24 -14.94
CA ASP A 553 -22.54 -22.64 -15.30
C ASP A 553 -21.13 -23.16 -14.93
N VAL A 554 -20.84 -24.42 -15.29
CA VAL A 554 -19.55 -25.07 -15.05
C VAL A 554 -18.41 -24.40 -15.84
N ALA A 555 -18.68 -23.94 -17.06
CA ALA A 555 -17.66 -23.32 -17.91
C ALA A 555 -17.20 -21.97 -17.33
N ALA A 556 -18.14 -21.16 -16.84
CA ALA A 556 -17.86 -19.92 -16.13
C ALA A 556 -17.02 -20.18 -14.86
N LEU A 557 -17.37 -21.21 -14.08
CA LEU A 557 -16.61 -21.60 -12.89
C LEU A 557 -15.17 -22.01 -13.24
N GLN A 558 -14.97 -22.80 -14.30
CA GLN A 558 -13.65 -23.21 -14.77
C GLN A 558 -12.81 -22.02 -15.25
N ALA A 559 -13.43 -21.04 -15.89
CA ALA A 559 -12.76 -19.86 -16.44
C ALA A 559 -12.07 -19.00 -15.36
N VAL A 560 -12.57 -19.04 -14.11
CA VAL A 560 -12.03 -18.21 -13.01
C VAL A 560 -11.03 -18.92 -12.11
N VAL A 561 -10.81 -20.24 -12.25
CA VAL A 561 -9.90 -21.04 -11.39
C VAL A 561 -8.51 -20.44 -11.28
N ARG A 562 -7.96 -19.95 -12.40
CA ARG A 562 -6.62 -19.33 -12.43
C ARG A 562 -6.63 -17.90 -11.92
N ALA A 563 -7.70 -17.16 -12.15
CA ALA A 563 -7.77 -15.73 -11.89
C ALA A 563 -8.08 -15.42 -10.42
N LEU A 564 -9.02 -16.15 -9.80
CA LEU A 564 -9.56 -15.85 -8.48
C LEU A 564 -8.50 -15.69 -7.36
N PRO A 565 -7.46 -16.54 -7.25
CA PRO A 565 -6.45 -16.40 -6.19
C PRO A 565 -5.69 -15.07 -6.20
N HIS A 566 -5.63 -14.38 -7.35
CA HIS A 566 -4.96 -13.09 -7.47
C HIS A 566 -5.71 -11.93 -6.81
N TYR A 567 -6.94 -12.16 -6.33
CA TYR A 567 -7.81 -11.12 -5.78
C TYR A 567 -8.05 -11.26 -4.26
N GLY A 568 -7.08 -11.82 -3.53
CA GLY A 568 -7.19 -12.01 -2.08
C GLY A 568 -7.52 -10.74 -1.27
N SER A 569 -7.12 -9.55 -1.75
CA SER A 569 -7.42 -8.29 -1.05
C SER A 569 -8.87 -7.81 -1.18
N GLN A 570 -9.70 -8.49 -1.98
CA GLN A 570 -11.04 -8.05 -2.35
C GLN A 570 -12.12 -8.74 -1.50
N SER A 571 -13.21 -8.03 -1.24
CA SER A 571 -14.40 -8.58 -0.57
C SER A 571 -15.41 -9.14 -1.54
N TRP A 572 -15.47 -8.59 -2.75
CA TRP A 572 -16.37 -9.01 -3.82
C TRP A 572 -15.72 -8.84 -5.20
N LEU A 573 -16.14 -9.67 -6.15
CA LEU A 573 -15.64 -9.72 -7.53
C LEU A 573 -16.77 -10.08 -8.49
N VAL A 574 -16.70 -9.53 -9.69
CA VAL A 574 -17.57 -9.88 -10.82
C VAL A 574 -16.66 -10.25 -11.99
N PHE A 575 -16.82 -11.45 -12.52
CA PHE A 575 -16.12 -11.92 -13.71
C PHE A 575 -17.09 -12.10 -14.87
N GLU A 576 -16.54 -11.99 -16.08
CA GLU A 576 -17.19 -12.33 -17.34
C GLU A 576 -16.17 -13.04 -18.22
N ARG A 577 -16.47 -14.29 -18.59
CA ARG A 577 -15.63 -15.12 -19.45
C ARG A 577 -14.19 -15.23 -18.94
N GLY A 578 -14.04 -15.36 -17.63
CA GLY A 578 -12.75 -15.45 -16.93
C GLY A 578 -11.99 -14.14 -16.78
N LYS A 579 -12.51 -13.00 -17.25
CA LYS A 579 -11.92 -11.67 -17.06
C LYS A 579 -12.63 -10.93 -15.95
N ILE A 580 -11.88 -10.15 -15.17
CA ILE A 580 -12.47 -9.31 -14.13
C ILE A 580 -13.26 -8.15 -14.78
N LEU A 581 -14.53 -8.03 -14.43
CA LEU A 581 -15.37 -6.87 -14.79
C LEU A 581 -15.30 -5.79 -13.71
N ALA A 582 -15.44 -6.20 -12.45
CA ALA A 582 -15.44 -5.29 -11.31
C ALA A 582 -14.95 -5.99 -10.05
N ARG A 583 -14.41 -5.21 -9.12
CA ARG A 583 -13.93 -5.67 -7.83
C ARG A 583 -14.08 -4.57 -6.80
N GLY A 584 -14.12 -4.95 -5.53
CA GLY A 584 -13.97 -4.00 -4.45
C GLY A 584 -13.93 -4.65 -3.07
N VAL A 585 -13.78 -3.78 -2.08
CA VAL A 585 -13.88 -4.10 -0.66
C VAL A 585 -15.22 -3.59 -0.15
N TRP A 586 -15.85 -4.30 0.79
CA TRP A 586 -17.11 -3.83 1.36
C TRP A 586 -16.91 -2.52 2.13
N ASP A 587 -17.88 -1.61 2.03
CA ASP A 587 -17.87 -0.45 2.92
C ASP A 587 -18.15 -0.89 4.35
N ALA A 588 -17.37 -0.31 5.26
CA ALA A 588 -17.26 -0.69 6.65
C ALA A 588 -16.91 0.59 7.44
N PRO A 589 -17.88 1.51 7.60
CA PRO A 589 -17.64 2.80 8.26
C PRO A 589 -17.41 2.65 9.77
N GLY A 590 -17.64 1.45 10.33
CA GLY A 590 -17.46 1.14 11.75
C GLY A 590 -18.73 1.22 12.56
N ALA A 591 -18.60 0.93 13.86
CA ALA A 591 -19.75 0.92 14.77
C ALA A 591 -20.37 2.32 14.89
N ALA A 592 -21.70 2.40 14.80
CA ALA A 592 -22.45 3.60 15.16
C ALA A 592 -22.83 3.56 16.64
N VAL A 593 -22.49 4.62 17.36
CA VAL A 593 -22.95 4.87 18.72
C VAL A 593 -24.20 5.71 18.66
N LYS A 594 -25.29 5.21 19.23
CA LYS A 594 -26.56 5.95 19.30
C LYS A 594 -26.43 7.18 20.19
N VAL A 595 -26.93 8.31 19.72
CA VAL A 595 -27.01 9.54 20.50
C VAL A 595 -28.23 9.48 21.40
N VAL A 596 -28.00 9.49 22.71
CA VAL A 596 -29.08 9.53 23.71
C VAL A 596 -29.55 10.97 23.88
N ARG A 597 -30.85 11.17 24.11
CA ARG A 597 -31.42 12.50 24.38
C ARG A 597 -31.51 12.79 25.86
#